data_AF-A0A964M9S1-F1
#
_entry.id   AF-A0A964M9S1-F1
#
_cell.length_a   1.000
_cell.length_b   1.000
_cell.length_c   1.000
_cell.angle_alpha   90.00
_cell.angle_beta   90.00
_cell.angle_gamma   90.00
#
_symmetry.space_group_name_H-M   'P 1'
#
loop_
_entity.id
_entity.type
_entity.pdbx_description
1 polymer ?
#
loop_
_entity_poly.entity_id
_entity_poly.type
_entity_poly.pdbx_seq_one_letter_code
_entity_poly.pdbx_strand_id
1 'polypeptide(L)'
;MGREGEFLKVLWEHQKRVKSIFSQLEFLHDSFDFRNPTPFLEELVRIGEELRKEVLYHFNLLEASLNPISPQCQKITLENLLVRDILLRMIDYIIREGRGGSWDGFQKLEELKEILFAYFLKEKGVLKEQIQKVTTPEERARIAENLNYWSGELI
;
A
#
# COMPACT_ATOMS: atom_id res chain seq x y z
N MET A 1 20.00 -7.95 -22.60
CA MET A 1 19.27 -6.83 -21.99
C MET A 1 18.89 -7.25 -20.58
N GLY A 2 19.63 -6.74 -19.59
CA GLY A 2 19.74 -7.32 -18.25
C GLY A 2 18.58 -6.96 -17.31
N ARG A 3 18.53 -7.68 -16.18
CA ARG A 3 17.53 -7.70 -15.11
C ARG A 3 17.35 -6.37 -14.34
N GLU A 4 17.72 -5.23 -14.92
CA GLU A 4 17.68 -3.91 -14.25
C GLU A 4 16.28 -3.30 -14.17
N GLY A 5 15.31 -3.85 -14.90
CA GLY A 5 13.95 -3.29 -14.99
C GLY A 5 13.00 -3.67 -13.86
N GLU A 6 13.30 -4.73 -13.08
CA GLU A 6 12.33 -5.40 -12.20
C GLU A 6 12.78 -5.52 -10.73
N PHE A 7 13.78 -4.75 -10.28
CA PHE A 7 14.27 -4.88 -8.89
C PHE A 7 13.22 -4.56 -7.82
N LEU A 8 12.09 -3.92 -8.19
CA LEU A 8 10.93 -3.64 -7.34
C LEU A 8 9.71 -4.54 -7.61
N LYS A 9 9.87 -5.62 -8.38
CA LYS A 9 8.75 -6.48 -8.81
C LYS A 9 7.89 -6.97 -7.65
N VAL A 10 8.51 -7.34 -6.52
CA VAL A 10 7.81 -7.80 -5.32
C VAL A 10 6.82 -6.73 -4.84
N LEU A 11 7.22 -5.46 -4.76
CA LEU A 11 6.31 -4.36 -4.41
C LEU A 11 5.13 -4.27 -5.39
N TRP A 12 5.39 -4.42 -6.69
CA TRP A 12 4.32 -4.36 -7.70
C TRP A 12 3.33 -5.52 -7.62
N GLU A 13 3.77 -6.69 -7.17
CA GLU A 13 2.85 -7.80 -6.86
C GLU A 13 2.00 -7.49 -5.63
N HIS A 14 2.57 -6.87 -4.59
CA HIS A 14 1.80 -6.40 -3.44
C HIS A 14 0.79 -5.31 -3.80
N GLN A 15 1.11 -4.41 -4.74
CA GLN A 15 0.11 -3.46 -5.26
C GLN A 15 -1.14 -4.17 -5.81
N LYS A 16 -0.98 -5.35 -6.45
CA LYS A 16 -2.15 -6.10 -6.97
C LYS A 16 -3.01 -6.63 -5.84
N ARG A 17 -2.40 -7.09 -4.73
CA ARG A 17 -3.12 -7.53 -3.53
C ARG A 17 -3.90 -6.38 -2.91
N VAL A 18 -3.24 -5.23 -2.69
CA VAL A 18 -3.89 -4.02 -2.17
C VAL A 18 -5.09 -3.62 -3.05
N LYS A 19 -4.91 -3.59 -4.38
CA LYS A 19 -5.99 -3.28 -5.32
C LYS A 19 -7.14 -4.29 -5.25
N SER A 20 -6.83 -5.57 -5.12
CA SER A 20 -7.83 -6.63 -4.97
C SER A 20 -8.67 -6.45 -3.71
N ILE A 21 -8.05 -6.09 -2.58
CA ILE A 21 -8.77 -5.79 -1.33
C ILE A 21 -9.63 -4.53 -1.52
N PHE A 22 -9.08 -3.49 -2.15
CA PHE A 22 -9.81 -2.26 -2.42
C PHE A 22 -11.06 -2.50 -3.28
N SER A 23 -10.97 -3.33 -4.32
CA SER A 23 -12.14 -3.67 -5.14
C SER A 23 -13.23 -4.43 -4.38
N GLN A 24 -12.90 -5.13 -3.28
CA GLN A 24 -13.93 -5.68 -2.39
C GLN A 24 -14.68 -4.58 -1.64
N LEU A 25 -14.00 -3.49 -1.23
CA LEU A 25 -14.65 -2.31 -0.64
C LEU A 25 -15.58 -1.62 -1.63
N GLU A 26 -15.15 -1.48 -2.90
CA GLU A 26 -15.99 -0.91 -3.96
C GLU A 26 -17.24 -1.77 -4.19
N PHE A 27 -17.08 -3.09 -4.27
CA PHE A 27 -18.23 -4.00 -4.41
C PHE A 27 -19.19 -3.91 -3.22
N LEU A 28 -18.64 -3.84 -2.01
CA LEU A 28 -19.43 -3.71 -0.78
C LEU A 28 -20.21 -2.39 -0.75
N HIS A 29 -19.58 -1.29 -1.19
CA HIS A 29 -20.21 0.02 -1.34
C HIS A 29 -21.39 -0.04 -2.32
N ASP A 30 -21.16 -0.58 -3.51
CA ASP A 30 -22.16 -0.62 -4.57
C ASP A 30 -23.35 -1.54 -4.23
N SER A 31 -23.13 -2.50 -3.33
CA SER A 31 -24.13 -3.49 -2.92
C SER A 31 -24.85 -3.14 -1.62
N PHE A 32 -24.57 -1.99 -1.01
CA PHE A 32 -25.04 -1.67 0.35
C PHE A 32 -26.57 -1.63 0.48
N ASP A 33 -27.10 -2.36 1.47
CA ASP A 33 -28.52 -2.34 1.79
C ASP A 33 -28.83 -1.46 3.01
N PHE A 34 -29.35 -0.26 2.76
CA PHE A 34 -29.81 0.65 3.81
C PHE A 34 -30.91 0.07 4.70
N ARG A 35 -31.63 -0.98 4.28
CA ARG A 35 -32.65 -1.65 5.10
C ARG A 35 -32.05 -2.69 6.05
N ASN A 36 -30.83 -3.16 5.77
CA ASN A 36 -30.11 -4.10 6.61
C ASN A 36 -28.60 -3.74 6.62
N PRO A 37 -28.22 -2.60 7.22
CA PRO A 37 -26.87 -2.05 7.06
C PRO A 37 -25.81 -2.78 7.89
N THR A 38 -26.20 -3.45 8.99
CA THR A 38 -25.26 -4.03 9.96
C THR A 38 -24.24 -5.00 9.32
N PRO A 39 -24.64 -6.00 8.52
CA PRO A 39 -23.67 -6.94 7.94
C PRO A 39 -22.68 -6.26 6.99
N PHE A 40 -23.12 -5.21 6.28
CA PHE A 40 -22.23 -4.46 5.39
C PHE A 40 -21.23 -3.62 6.16
N LEU A 41 -21.63 -3.02 7.29
CA LEU A 41 -20.72 -2.24 8.12
C LEU A 41 -19.71 -3.13 8.85
N GLU A 42 -20.10 -4.33 9.28
CA GLU A 42 -19.18 -5.34 9.80
C GLU A 42 -18.15 -5.77 8.74
N GLU A 43 -18.61 -6.00 7.51
CA GLU A 43 -17.73 -6.37 6.40
C GLU A 43 -16.81 -5.21 5.97
N LEU A 44 -17.30 -3.95 6.03
CA LEU A 44 -16.48 -2.76 5.81
C LEU A 44 -15.31 -2.71 6.79
N VAL A 45 -15.57 -2.99 8.06
CA VAL A 45 -14.54 -3.04 9.10
C VAL A 45 -13.54 -4.16 8.81
N ARG A 46 -14.02 -5.36 8.50
CA ARG A 46 -13.17 -6.53 8.20
C ARG A 46 -12.23 -6.26 7.03
N ILE A 47 -12.77 -5.80 5.90
CA ILE A 47 -11.98 -5.51 4.69
C ILE A 47 -11.09 -4.29 4.92
N GLY A 48 -11.56 -3.28 5.66
CA GLY A 48 -10.75 -2.12 6.04
C GLY A 48 -9.51 -2.51 6.85
N GLU A 49 -9.65 -3.40 7.83
CA GLU A 49 -8.53 -3.93 8.61
C GLU A 49 -7.55 -4.75 7.75
N GLU A 50 -8.07 -5.53 6.81
CA GLU A 50 -7.26 -6.26 5.82
C GLU A 50 -6.45 -5.31 4.94
N LEU A 51 -7.11 -4.27 4.41
CA LEU A 51 -6.46 -3.22 3.60
C LEU A 51 -5.39 -2.50 4.40
N ARG A 52 -5.68 -2.15 5.66
CA ARG A 52 -4.74 -1.49 6.56
C ARG A 52 -3.47 -2.31 6.74
N LYS A 53 -3.61 -3.63 6.97
CA LYS A 53 -2.50 -4.56 7.14
C LYS A 53 -1.65 -4.63 5.87
N GLU A 54 -2.28 -4.82 4.71
CA GLU A 54 -1.55 -4.94 3.44
C GLU A 54 -0.85 -3.63 3.06
N VAL A 55 -1.47 -2.47 3.28
CA VAL A 55 -0.83 -1.16 3.06
C VAL A 55 0.36 -0.98 3.99
N LEU A 56 0.21 -1.25 5.29
CA LEU A 56 1.32 -1.16 6.24
C LEU A 56 2.48 -2.08 5.83
N TYR A 57 2.15 -3.33 5.49
CA TYR A 57 3.10 -4.31 5.04
C TYR A 57 3.86 -3.87 3.77
N HIS A 58 3.17 -3.31 2.77
CA HIS A 58 3.78 -2.80 1.54
C HIS A 58 4.85 -1.74 1.83
N PHE A 59 4.56 -0.80 2.72
CA PHE A 59 5.53 0.24 3.10
C PHE A 59 6.65 -0.30 4.00
N ASN A 60 6.38 -1.27 4.86
CA ASN A 60 7.41 -1.93 5.66
C ASN A 60 8.39 -2.70 4.78
N LEU A 61 7.92 -3.34 3.70
CA LEU A 61 8.79 -3.96 2.70
C LEU A 61 9.70 -2.93 2.04
N LEU A 62 9.16 -1.78 1.64
CA LEU A 62 9.94 -0.70 1.05
C LEU A 62 11.03 -0.26 2.02
N GLU A 63 10.65 0.00 3.27
CA GLU A 63 11.56 0.44 4.33
C GLU A 63 12.68 -0.57 4.60
N ALA A 64 12.33 -1.82 4.89
CA ALA A 64 13.27 -2.88 5.22
C ALA A 64 14.22 -3.21 4.06
N SER A 65 13.78 -2.95 2.82
CA SER A 65 14.58 -3.24 1.63
C SER A 65 15.51 -2.11 1.21
N LEU A 66 15.10 -0.85 1.39
CA LEU A 66 15.87 0.32 0.96
C LEU A 66 16.78 0.89 2.06
N ASN A 67 16.32 0.92 3.32
CA ASN A 67 17.06 1.58 4.39
C ASN A 67 18.48 1.03 4.64
N PRO A 68 18.74 -0.30 4.51
CA PRO A 68 20.07 -0.85 4.70
C PRO A 68 21.08 -0.52 3.58
N ILE A 69 20.63 0.09 2.47
CA ILE A 69 21.46 0.29 1.28
C ILE A 69 22.35 1.52 1.44
N SER A 70 21.74 2.70 1.63
CA SER A 70 22.47 3.96 1.73
C SER A 70 21.62 5.05 2.40
N PRO A 71 22.25 6.12 2.93
CA PRO A 71 21.52 7.28 3.46
C PRO A 71 20.59 7.94 2.43
N GLN A 72 20.94 7.92 1.14
CA GLN A 72 20.10 8.44 0.06
C GLN A 72 18.83 7.60 -0.11
N CYS A 73 18.94 6.27 -0.02
CA CYS A 73 17.78 5.38 -0.02
C CYS A 73 16.88 5.61 1.21
N GLN A 74 17.45 5.85 2.40
CA GLN A 74 16.67 6.18 3.60
C GLN A 74 15.86 7.47 3.42
N LYS A 75 16.45 8.50 2.81
CA LYS A 75 15.73 9.75 2.51
C LYS A 75 14.52 9.49 1.60
N ILE A 76 14.71 8.69 0.55
CA ILE A 76 13.62 8.28 -0.33
C ILE A 76 12.54 7.55 0.47
N THR A 77 12.90 6.60 1.33
CA THR A 77 11.94 5.88 2.17
C THR A 77 11.11 6.84 3.03
N LEU A 78 11.76 7.76 3.75
CA LEU A 78 11.10 8.73 4.63
C LEU A 78 10.03 9.56 3.90
N GLU A 79 10.31 10.01 2.68
CA GLU A 79 9.34 10.75 1.86
C GLU A 79 8.11 9.90 1.52
N ASN A 80 8.27 8.58 1.35
CA ASN A 80 7.16 7.66 1.07
C ASN A 80 6.39 7.26 2.33
N LEU A 81 7.04 7.22 3.51
CA LEU A 81 6.35 6.95 4.78
C LEU A 81 5.34 8.04 5.15
N LEU A 82 5.51 9.28 4.68
CA LEU A 82 4.47 10.30 4.84
C LEU A 82 3.17 9.92 4.10
N VAL A 83 3.29 9.32 2.92
CA VAL A 83 2.12 8.84 2.16
C VAL A 83 1.48 7.65 2.88
N ARG A 84 2.29 6.72 3.42
CA ARG A 84 1.80 5.63 4.28
C ARG A 84 0.91 6.17 5.39
N ASP A 85 1.40 7.16 6.13
CA ASP A 85 0.68 7.69 7.30
C ASP A 85 -0.64 8.35 6.91
N ILE A 86 -0.70 9.03 5.76
CA ILE A 86 -1.95 9.59 5.20
C ILE A 86 -2.92 8.46 4.87
N LEU A 87 -2.47 7.45 4.10
CA LEU A 87 -3.30 6.32 3.70
C LEU A 87 -3.84 5.56 4.92
N LEU A 88 -2.99 5.28 5.92
CA LEU A 88 -3.39 4.59 7.14
C LEU A 88 -4.42 5.38 7.94
N ARG A 89 -4.29 6.72 8.05
CA ARG A 89 -5.29 7.55 8.72
C ARG A 89 -6.65 7.53 8.02
N MET A 90 -6.66 7.51 6.69
CA MET A 90 -7.89 7.39 5.92
C MET A 90 -8.55 6.02 6.12
N ILE A 91 -7.76 4.95 6.12
CA ILE A 91 -8.25 3.60 6.39
C ILE A 91 -8.76 3.49 7.83
N ASP A 92 -8.04 4.05 8.80
CA ASP A 92 -8.46 4.09 10.21
C ASP A 92 -9.77 4.86 10.39
N TYR A 93 -9.98 5.94 9.64
CA TYR A 93 -11.26 6.65 9.59
C TYR A 93 -12.38 5.72 9.10
N ILE A 94 -12.18 5.04 7.97
CA ILE A 94 -13.17 4.12 7.39
C ILE A 94 -13.56 3.03 8.40
N ILE A 95 -12.56 2.39 9.03
CA ILE A 95 -12.75 1.37 10.05
C ILE A 95 -13.54 1.93 11.24
N ARG A 96 -13.18 3.13 11.71
CA ARG A 96 -13.85 3.77 12.84
C ARG A 96 -15.31 4.07 12.55
N GLU A 97 -15.62 4.63 11.38
CA GLU A 97 -17.00 4.93 11.00
C GLU A 97 -17.83 3.64 10.86
N GLY A 98 -17.26 2.59 10.26
CA GLY A 98 -17.90 1.27 10.18
C GLY A 98 -18.21 0.69 11.57
N ARG A 99 -17.26 0.72 12.50
CA ARG A 99 -17.48 0.31 13.90
C ARG A 99 -18.51 1.17 14.63
N GLY A 100 -18.63 2.44 14.25
CA GLY A 100 -19.62 3.39 14.76
C GLY A 100 -21.02 3.20 14.17
N GLY A 101 -21.21 2.27 13.24
CA GLY A 101 -22.47 2.06 12.56
C GLY A 101 -22.77 3.11 11.46
N SER A 102 -21.77 3.88 11.02
CA SER A 102 -21.92 4.99 10.09
C SER A 102 -21.56 4.61 8.65
N TRP A 103 -22.39 5.05 7.70
CA TRP A 103 -22.12 4.98 6.26
C TRP A 103 -20.99 5.92 5.82
N ASP A 104 -20.60 6.90 6.65
CA ASP A 104 -19.61 7.92 6.30
C ASP A 104 -18.22 7.35 5.96
N GLY A 105 -17.91 6.14 6.43
CA GLY A 105 -16.70 5.43 6.04
C GLY A 105 -16.64 5.21 4.53
N PHE A 106 -17.76 4.86 3.89
CA PHE A 106 -17.81 4.64 2.45
C PHE A 106 -17.55 5.91 1.63
N GLN A 107 -17.91 7.09 2.15
CA GLN A 107 -17.69 8.36 1.47
C GLN A 107 -16.20 8.69 1.29
N LYS A 108 -15.30 8.06 2.06
CA LYS A 108 -13.85 8.22 1.95
C LYS A 108 -13.18 7.29 0.95
N LEU A 109 -13.89 6.33 0.38
CA LEU A 109 -13.29 5.35 -0.54
C LEU A 109 -12.72 6.02 -1.80
N GLU A 110 -13.43 6.95 -2.42
CA GLU A 110 -12.93 7.56 -3.67
C GLU A 110 -11.65 8.38 -3.43
N GLU A 111 -11.61 9.20 -2.37
CA GLU A 111 -10.40 9.94 -2.00
C GLU A 111 -9.23 8.99 -1.68
N LEU A 112 -9.50 7.89 -0.97
CA LEU A 112 -8.49 6.87 -0.66
C LEU A 112 -7.96 6.22 -1.95
N LYS A 113 -8.85 5.87 -2.88
CA LYS A 113 -8.51 5.29 -4.18
C LYS A 113 -7.59 6.19 -4.97
N GLU A 114 -7.93 7.47 -5.09
CA GLU A 114 -7.16 8.45 -5.83
C GLU A 114 -5.73 8.54 -5.29
N ILE A 115 -5.56 8.73 -3.98
CA ILE A 115 -4.25 8.86 -3.35
C ILE A 115 -3.44 7.56 -3.46
N LEU A 116 -4.08 6.42 -3.18
CA LEU A 116 -3.44 5.11 -3.23
C LEU A 116 -2.97 4.75 -4.65
N PHE A 117 -3.81 5.00 -5.67
CA PHE A 117 -3.49 4.63 -7.04
C PHE A 117 -2.51 5.62 -7.66
N ALA A 118 -2.58 6.91 -7.30
CA ALA A 118 -1.55 7.89 -7.65
C ALA A 118 -0.19 7.50 -7.05
N TYR A 119 -0.16 7.02 -5.80
CA TYR A 119 1.06 6.50 -5.19
C TYR A 119 1.60 5.28 -5.96
N PHE A 120 0.75 4.34 -6.37
CA PHE A 120 1.19 3.19 -7.17
C PHE A 120 1.75 3.57 -8.55
N LEU A 121 1.21 4.60 -9.18
CA LEU A 121 1.76 5.16 -10.41
C LEU A 121 3.12 5.83 -10.15
N LYS A 122 3.23 6.63 -9.09
CA LYS A 122 4.50 7.22 -8.62
C LYS A 122 5.55 6.13 -8.35
N GLU A 123 5.16 5.03 -7.70
CA GLU A 123 6.05 3.93 -7.36
C GLU A 123 6.66 3.27 -8.60
N LYS A 124 5.85 3.05 -9.64
CA LYS A 124 6.30 2.44 -10.91
C LYS A 124 7.19 3.35 -11.76
N GLY A 125 6.96 4.67 -11.69
CA GLY A 125 7.73 5.66 -12.45
C GLY A 125 8.77 6.37 -11.59
N VAL A 126 8.34 7.42 -10.89
CA VAL A 126 9.20 8.38 -10.19
C VAL A 126 10.07 7.71 -9.12
N LEU A 127 9.49 6.86 -8.26
CA LEU A 127 10.24 6.23 -7.17
C LEU A 127 11.33 5.30 -7.73
N LYS A 128 10.98 4.48 -8.72
CA LYS A 128 11.94 3.62 -9.42
C LYS A 128 13.11 4.43 -9.99
N GLU A 129 12.83 5.53 -10.68
CA GLU A 129 13.87 6.41 -11.22
C GLU A 129 14.72 7.07 -10.14
N GLN A 130 14.11 7.53 -9.04
CA GLN A 130 14.82 8.12 -7.90
C GLN A 130 15.81 7.12 -7.30
N ILE A 131 15.39 5.87 -7.10
CA ILE A 131 16.26 4.81 -6.59
C ILE A 131 17.38 4.53 -7.58
N GLN A 132 17.09 4.41 -8.88
CA GLN A 132 18.10 4.16 -9.91
C GLN A 132 19.16 5.27 -9.99
N LYS A 133 18.79 6.53 -9.75
CA LYS A 133 19.73 7.68 -9.76
C LYS A 133 20.70 7.67 -8.59
N VAL A 134 20.35 7.03 -7.48
CA VAL A 134 21.15 7.04 -6.24
C VAL A 134 21.74 5.67 -5.90
N THR A 135 21.61 4.68 -6.78
CA THR A 135 22.10 3.31 -6.54
C THR A 135 22.96 2.79 -7.68
N THR A 136 23.92 1.92 -7.38
CA THR A 136 24.63 1.11 -8.35
C THR A 136 23.82 -0.14 -8.75
N PRO A 137 24.20 -0.84 -9.85
CA PRO A 137 23.58 -2.13 -10.19
C PRO A 137 23.65 -3.16 -9.05
N GLU A 138 24.74 -3.21 -8.30
CA GLU A 138 24.95 -4.13 -7.18
C GLU A 138 24.00 -3.81 -6.01
N GLU A 139 23.83 -2.53 -5.70
CA GLU A 139 22.87 -2.09 -4.68
C GLU A 139 21.44 -2.42 -5.08
N ARG A 140 21.08 -2.27 -6.35
CA ARG A 140 19.76 -2.69 -6.86
C ARG A 140 19.53 -4.19 -6.77
N ALA A 141 20.57 -5.00 -7.00
CA ALA A 141 20.50 -6.44 -6.79
C ALA A 141 20.22 -6.77 -5.31
N ARG A 142 20.92 -6.10 -4.38
CA ARG A 142 20.68 -6.23 -2.92
C ARG A 142 19.27 -5.79 -2.52
N ILE A 143 18.73 -4.72 -3.11
CA ILE A 143 17.33 -4.31 -2.88
C ILE A 143 16.37 -5.42 -3.29
N ALA A 144 16.58 -6.03 -4.47
CA ALA A 144 15.74 -7.12 -4.93
C ALA A 144 15.84 -8.35 -4.00
N GLU A 145 17.05 -8.68 -3.52
CA GLU A 145 17.25 -9.76 -2.54
C GLU A 145 16.51 -9.47 -1.23
N ASN A 146 16.67 -8.26 -0.68
CA ASN A 146 15.96 -7.83 0.53
C ASN A 146 14.45 -7.93 0.35
N LEU A 147 13.91 -7.45 -0.78
CA LEU A 147 12.47 -7.52 -1.06
C LEU A 147 11.97 -8.96 -1.07
N ASN A 148 12.69 -9.89 -1.70
CA ASN A 148 12.32 -11.30 -1.70
C ASN A 148 12.39 -11.90 -0.29
N TYR A 149 13.46 -11.62 0.47
CA TYR A 149 13.62 -12.11 1.83
C TYR A 149 12.50 -11.62 2.75
N TRP A 150 12.31 -10.31 2.85
CA TRP A 150 11.29 -9.73 3.72
C TRP A 150 9.87 -10.08 3.30
N SER A 151 9.64 -10.38 2.01
CA SER A 151 8.32 -10.83 1.56
C SER A 151 7.90 -12.20 2.10
N GLY A 152 8.85 -13.01 2.57
CA GLY A 152 8.57 -14.26 3.26
C GLY A 152 8.52 -14.15 4.79
N GLU A 153 9.11 -13.10 5.36
CA GLU A 153 9.35 -12.99 6.82
C GLU A 153 8.42 -11.98 7.52
N LEU A 154 7.86 -10.99 6.82
CA LEU A 154 7.02 -9.94 7.42
C LEU A 154 5.51 -10.30 7.50
N ILE A 155 5.15 -11.58 7.38
CA ILE A 155 3.77 -12.08 7.43
C ILE A 155 3.27 -12.19 8.87
#